data_AF-A0A9D1NY10-F1
#
_entry.id   AF-A0A9D1NY10-F1
#
_cell.length_a   1.000
_cell.length_b   1.000
_cell.length_c   1.000
_cell.angle_alpha   90.00
_cell.angle_beta   90.00
_cell.angle_gamma   90.00
#
_symmetry.space_group_name_H-M   'P 1'
#
loop_
_entity.id
_entity.type
_entity.pdbx_description
1 polymer ?
#
loop_
_entity_poly.entity_id
_entity_poly.type
_entity_poly.pdbx_seq_one_letter_code
_entity_poly.pdbx_strand_id
1 'polypeptide(L)'
;MKRKKVTSLLALMMAGVLAAGMAGCGGSGNGDSAEASASSESGDSGDKSTVTIWATGSDNVRQVYEALIEDFNSNSDYADQYTAELQFMLSGTGTQSMTDMLAAAYQANQTNTDYDLVDVGGDDLSALISRVGEEAFVKLDDSKIPNAERVSAESSLAADYVQPYRGTTVILAYDSEAVPNPPTTMDELVEWMKENPGRFAYNAPGTGGAGDSFARTSVYNFLPEEAMTSDDTSWEDQWDEGFQFLTDIHQYMYTSGGSIVYPNKNQGTLDLLNQGEIDMCPNWADMVLSQRADGTLKDTIKITQIDPAFTGSLQSLAIPTFGSNEDGAYAFIDYMLTDSAQEILVKEMAAIPLVDTSNIDMTGYEDVMNLDVSNFRIMSIGDLGTDFNARWDSEIGTLG
;
A
#
# COMPACT_ATOMS: atom_id res chain seq x y z
N MET A 1 34.54 -5.24 46.31
CA MET A 1 35.78 -5.30 45.51
C MET A 1 35.41 -5.00 44.05
N LYS A 2 35.46 -3.74 43.61
CA LYS A 2 36.49 -3.12 42.73
C LYS A 2 36.90 -3.91 41.47
N ARG A 3 36.49 -3.34 40.32
CA ARG A 3 37.23 -3.17 39.02
C ARG A 3 37.37 -4.43 38.13
N LYS A 4 37.25 -4.37 36.80
CA LYS A 4 37.71 -3.31 35.86
C LYS A 4 37.10 -3.52 34.45
N LYS A 5 36.79 -2.40 33.78
CA LYS A 5 36.60 -2.28 32.32
C LYS A 5 37.94 -2.52 31.59
N VAL A 6 37.90 -3.06 30.37
CA VAL A 6 38.98 -2.93 29.38
C VAL A 6 38.36 -2.48 28.05
N THR A 7 38.53 -1.20 27.76
CA THR A 7 38.50 -0.59 26.44
C THR A 7 39.84 -0.85 25.78
N SER A 8 39.87 -1.12 24.46
CA SER A 8 41.06 -0.79 23.66
C SER A 8 40.63 -0.40 22.25
N LEU A 9 40.86 0.88 21.94
CA LEU A 9 41.02 1.39 20.58
C LEU A 9 42.25 0.74 19.94
N LEU A 10 42.22 0.59 18.62
CA LEU A 10 43.37 0.92 17.78
C LEU A 10 42.93 1.16 16.33
N ALA A 11 42.98 2.43 15.93
CA ALA A 11 43.01 2.87 14.55
C ALA A 11 44.44 2.70 14.01
N LEU A 12 44.58 2.32 12.73
CA LEU A 12 45.68 2.83 11.90
C LEU A 12 45.38 2.67 10.40
N MET A 13 45.47 3.83 9.74
CA MET A 13 45.42 4.07 8.30
C MET A 13 46.42 3.23 7.51
N MET A 14 46.10 2.94 6.25
CA MET A 14 47.08 3.12 5.17
C MET A 14 46.38 3.42 3.84
N ALA A 15 46.53 4.65 3.37
CA ALA A 15 46.34 5.04 1.98
C ALA A 15 47.65 4.79 1.21
N GLY A 16 47.55 4.35 -0.05
CA GLY A 16 48.70 4.14 -0.91
C GLY A 16 48.31 3.84 -2.36
N VAL A 17 48.24 4.91 -3.15
CA VAL A 17 48.03 5.00 -4.60
C VAL A 17 49.07 4.19 -5.40
N LEU A 18 48.68 3.62 -6.56
CA LEU A 18 49.53 3.57 -7.76
C LEU A 18 48.69 3.34 -9.03
N ALA A 19 48.87 4.26 -9.99
CA ALA A 19 48.28 4.26 -11.32
C ALA A 19 49.32 3.87 -12.40
N ALA A 20 48.78 3.40 -13.54
CA ALA A 20 49.25 3.52 -14.93
C ALA A 20 50.16 2.46 -15.59
N GLY A 21 49.72 2.05 -16.80
CA GLY A 21 50.50 1.58 -17.95
C GLY A 21 50.56 0.04 -18.12
N MET A 22 50.46 -0.58 -19.29
CA MET A 22 50.41 -0.13 -20.68
C MET A 22 49.97 -1.30 -21.60
N ALA A 23 49.51 -0.93 -22.79
CA ALA A 23 49.25 -1.68 -24.02
C ALA A 23 49.83 -3.11 -24.22
N GLY A 24 49.02 -3.97 -24.86
CA GLY A 24 49.46 -5.15 -25.61
C GLY A 24 48.56 -5.41 -26.83
N CYS A 25 49.11 -5.22 -28.03
CA CYS A 25 48.48 -5.55 -29.32
C CYS A 25 48.66 -7.03 -29.69
N GLY A 26 47.68 -7.58 -30.42
CA GLY A 26 47.94 -8.35 -31.65
C GLY A 26 47.57 -9.83 -31.67
N GLY A 27 46.55 -10.18 -32.46
CA GLY A 27 46.26 -11.56 -32.88
C GLY A 27 45.10 -11.65 -33.86
N SER A 28 45.41 -11.83 -35.15
CA SER A 28 44.56 -11.74 -36.35
C SER A 28 43.66 -12.96 -36.59
N GLY A 29 42.48 -12.76 -37.20
CA GLY A 29 41.67 -13.85 -37.78
C GLY A 29 40.39 -13.38 -38.51
N ASN A 30 40.48 -13.23 -39.84
CA ASN A 30 39.48 -13.46 -40.90
C ASN A 30 37.98 -13.45 -40.47
N GLY A 31 37.12 -12.53 -40.92
CA GLY A 31 36.84 -12.20 -42.32
C GLY A 31 35.40 -12.64 -42.62
N ASP A 32 34.42 -11.80 -42.23
CA ASP A 32 33.00 -12.04 -42.44
C ASP A 32 32.49 -11.23 -43.64
N SER A 33 31.65 -11.86 -44.44
CA SER A 33 31.02 -11.31 -45.64
C SER A 33 29.77 -10.52 -45.28
N ALA A 34 29.66 -9.34 -45.88
CA ALA A 34 28.55 -8.41 -45.76
C ALA A 34 27.22 -8.98 -46.27
N GLU A 35 26.14 -8.72 -45.52
CA GLU A 35 24.85 -8.35 -46.09
C GLU A 35 24.34 -7.08 -45.40
N ALA A 36 24.02 -6.10 -46.22
CA ALA A 36 23.45 -4.83 -45.82
C ALA A 36 21.94 -4.97 -45.65
N SER A 37 21.41 -4.51 -44.53
CA SER A 37 20.02 -4.07 -44.41
C SER A 37 20.00 -2.63 -43.90
N ALA A 38 19.10 -1.87 -44.49
CA ALA A 38 19.11 -0.42 -44.56
C ALA A 38 19.07 0.27 -43.19
N SER A 39 19.90 1.31 -43.05
CA SER A 39 19.75 2.34 -42.05
C SER A 39 18.44 3.08 -42.29
N SER A 40 17.44 2.83 -41.44
CA SER A 40 16.42 3.83 -41.14
C SER A 40 17.08 4.90 -40.29
N GLU A 41 17.11 6.13 -40.81
CA GLU A 41 17.48 7.31 -40.06
C GLU A 41 16.64 7.34 -38.77
N SER A 42 17.29 7.13 -37.63
CA SER A 42 16.73 7.45 -36.34
C SER A 42 16.58 8.96 -36.29
N GLY A 43 15.33 9.41 -36.27
CA GLY A 43 14.99 10.78 -35.93
C GLY A 43 15.65 11.16 -34.61
N ASP A 44 16.12 12.39 -34.58
CA ASP A 44 16.62 13.10 -33.41
C ASP A 44 15.54 13.12 -32.32
N SER A 45 15.50 12.08 -31.46
CA SER A 45 14.80 12.15 -30.17
C SER A 45 15.79 12.74 -29.19
N GLY A 46 15.56 13.97 -28.73
CA GLY A 46 16.27 14.48 -27.56
C GLY A 46 16.17 13.45 -26.42
N ASP A 47 17.25 13.30 -25.66
CA ASP A 47 17.29 12.34 -24.54
C ASP A 47 16.08 12.57 -23.62
N LYS A 48 15.19 11.58 -23.51
CA LYS A 48 14.04 11.62 -22.60
C LYS A 48 14.54 11.75 -21.16
N SER A 49 13.85 12.54 -20.33
CA SER A 49 14.19 12.65 -18.91
C SER A 49 13.65 11.46 -18.14
N THR A 50 14.48 10.79 -17.34
CA THR A 50 14.05 9.68 -16.48
C THR A 50 13.32 10.22 -15.25
N VAL A 51 12.17 9.64 -14.91
CA VAL A 51 11.45 9.84 -13.65
C VAL A 51 11.43 8.54 -12.87
N THR A 52 11.84 8.55 -11.62
CA THR A 52 11.85 7.36 -10.76
C THR A 52 10.65 7.34 -9.82
N ILE A 53 9.86 6.28 -9.92
CA ILE A 53 8.64 6.05 -9.13
C ILE A 53 8.96 5.05 -8.02
N TRP A 54 8.73 5.45 -6.77
CA TRP A 54 8.91 4.61 -5.60
C TRP A 54 7.55 4.12 -5.07
N ALA A 55 7.40 2.80 -4.91
CA ALA A 55 6.19 2.20 -4.38
C ALA A 55 6.51 1.03 -3.45
N THR A 56 5.56 0.71 -2.56
CA THR A 56 5.66 -0.40 -1.60
C THR A 56 4.38 -1.22 -1.58
N GLY A 57 4.48 -2.51 -1.25
CA GLY A 57 3.29 -3.34 -1.10
C GLY A 57 3.52 -4.83 -1.26
N SER A 58 2.43 -5.54 -1.54
CA SER A 58 2.45 -6.96 -1.92
C SER A 58 2.85 -7.13 -3.40
N ASP A 59 3.14 -8.36 -3.82
CA ASP A 59 3.64 -8.62 -5.18
C ASP A 59 2.66 -8.22 -6.30
N ASN A 60 1.35 -8.29 -6.06
CA ASN A 60 0.33 -7.82 -6.99
C ASN A 60 0.47 -6.31 -7.27
N VAL A 61 0.78 -5.49 -6.25
CA VAL A 61 0.99 -4.04 -6.42
C VAL A 61 2.21 -3.78 -7.32
N ARG A 62 3.29 -4.56 -7.16
CA ARG A 62 4.48 -4.47 -8.03
C ARG A 62 4.13 -4.71 -9.49
N GLN A 63 3.39 -5.79 -9.77
CA GLN A 63 3.01 -6.16 -11.14
C GLN A 63 2.16 -5.07 -11.81
N VAL A 64 1.24 -4.45 -11.07
CA VAL A 64 0.42 -3.35 -11.60
C VAL A 64 1.26 -2.11 -11.89
N TYR A 65 2.20 -1.74 -11.02
CA TYR A 65 3.12 -0.64 -11.29
C TYR A 65 4.01 -0.91 -12.50
N GLU A 66 4.46 -2.15 -12.70
CA GLU A 66 5.20 -2.54 -13.91
C GLU A 66 4.37 -2.34 -15.18
N ALA A 67 3.09 -2.74 -15.17
CA ALA A 67 2.18 -2.53 -16.29
C ALA A 67 1.89 -1.03 -16.55
N LEU A 68 1.67 -0.24 -15.50
CA LEU A 68 1.46 1.21 -15.58
C LEU A 68 2.69 1.93 -16.15
N ILE A 69 3.89 1.50 -15.76
CA ILE A 69 5.14 2.08 -16.28
C ILE A 69 5.37 1.70 -17.74
N GLU A 70 5.06 0.45 -18.14
CA GLU A 70 5.11 0.04 -19.54
C GLU A 70 4.15 0.89 -20.40
N ASP A 71 2.92 1.08 -19.93
CA ASP A 71 1.91 1.87 -20.63
C ASP A 71 2.26 3.37 -20.64
N PHE A 72 2.75 3.94 -19.54
CA PHE A 72 3.27 5.31 -19.49
C PHE A 72 4.37 5.53 -20.53
N ASN A 73 5.34 4.62 -20.59
CA ASN A 73 6.50 4.72 -21.47
C ASN A 73 6.18 4.52 -22.97
N SER A 74 5.04 3.87 -23.27
CA SER A 74 4.70 3.45 -24.64
C SER A 74 3.52 4.20 -25.24
N ASN A 75 2.51 4.49 -24.43
CA ASN A 75 1.18 4.91 -24.90
C ASN A 75 0.70 6.25 -24.33
N SER A 76 1.34 6.78 -23.28
CA SER A 76 0.92 8.08 -22.71
C SER A 76 1.31 9.26 -23.59
N ASP A 77 0.62 10.39 -23.41
CA ASP A 77 0.95 11.69 -24.03
C ASP A 77 2.35 12.21 -23.60
N TYR A 78 2.93 11.59 -22.57
CA TYR A 78 4.23 11.93 -22.00
C TYR A 78 5.37 11.02 -22.49
N ALA A 79 5.04 9.96 -23.24
CA ALA A 79 6.00 8.93 -23.66
C ALA A 79 7.18 9.49 -24.46
N ASP A 80 6.99 10.56 -25.23
CA ASP A 80 8.08 11.19 -26.01
C ASP A 80 8.97 12.13 -25.18
N GLN A 81 8.57 12.48 -23.96
CA GLN A 81 9.25 13.46 -23.09
C GLN A 81 9.98 12.79 -21.93
N TYR A 82 9.38 11.73 -21.36
CA TYR A 82 9.84 11.09 -20.14
C TYR A 82 10.00 9.58 -20.29
N THR A 83 10.78 8.98 -19.38
CA THR A 83 10.83 7.53 -19.18
C THR A 83 10.68 7.25 -17.69
N ALA A 84 9.63 6.53 -17.31
CA ALA A 84 9.40 6.10 -15.93
C ALA A 84 10.17 4.81 -15.63
N GLU A 85 10.76 4.76 -14.43
CA GLU A 85 11.40 3.57 -13.86
C GLU A 85 10.83 3.28 -12.46
N LEU A 86 10.69 1.99 -12.12
CA LEU A 86 10.16 1.56 -10.82
C LEU A 86 11.28 1.24 -9.83
N GLN A 87 11.19 1.79 -8.63
CA GLN A 87 11.85 1.29 -7.43
C GLN A 87 10.78 0.72 -6.49
N PHE A 88 10.72 -0.61 -6.37
CA PHE A 88 9.68 -1.29 -5.60
C PHE A 88 10.21 -1.94 -4.32
N MET A 89 9.52 -1.71 -3.20
CA MET A 89 9.82 -2.32 -1.91
C MET A 89 8.77 -3.36 -1.52
N LEU A 90 9.14 -4.64 -1.51
CA LEU A 90 8.24 -5.72 -1.06
C LEU A 90 8.00 -5.65 0.45
N SER A 91 6.73 -5.58 0.84
CA SER A 91 6.28 -5.55 2.23
C SER A 91 6.61 -6.85 2.98
N GLY A 92 6.87 -6.74 4.29
CA GLY A 92 7.11 -7.89 5.17
C GLY A 92 8.45 -8.61 4.97
N THR A 93 9.41 -8.01 4.27
CA THR A 93 10.77 -8.56 4.04
C THR A 93 11.77 -8.21 5.14
N GLY A 94 11.39 -7.36 6.10
CA GLY A 94 12.24 -6.95 7.23
C GLY A 94 13.32 -5.92 6.87
N THR A 95 13.24 -5.31 5.68
CA THR A 95 14.08 -4.18 5.28
C THR A 95 13.62 -2.87 5.93
N GLN A 96 14.43 -1.81 5.83
CA GLN A 96 14.03 -0.46 6.19
C GLN A 96 12.73 -0.07 5.44
N SER A 97 11.82 0.67 6.09
CA SER A 97 10.58 1.14 5.47
C SER A 97 10.84 2.31 4.50
N MET A 98 9.97 2.50 3.51
CA MET A 98 10.04 3.67 2.62
C MET A 98 9.89 4.98 3.41
N THR A 99 8.98 4.99 4.37
CA THR A 99 8.78 6.08 5.34
C THR A 99 10.08 6.47 6.04
N ASP A 100 10.87 5.51 6.52
CA ASP A 100 12.18 5.78 7.12
C ASP A 100 13.22 6.30 6.13
N MET A 101 13.23 5.77 4.90
CA MET A 101 14.17 6.17 3.86
C MET A 101 13.93 7.63 3.45
N LEU A 102 12.67 8.01 3.21
CA LEU A 102 12.27 9.38 2.85
C LEU A 102 12.56 10.35 3.99
N ALA A 103 12.19 10.00 5.22
CA ALA A 103 12.46 10.85 6.39
C ALA A 103 13.96 11.08 6.58
N ALA A 104 14.78 10.03 6.43
CA ALA A 104 16.23 10.14 6.54
C ALA A 104 16.85 11.00 5.40
N ALA A 105 16.36 10.85 4.16
CA ALA A 105 16.81 11.65 3.02
C ALA A 105 16.54 13.14 3.24
N TYR A 106 15.32 13.48 3.67
CA TYR A 106 14.93 14.86 3.98
C TYR A 106 15.75 15.45 5.13
N GLN A 107 15.86 14.73 6.27
CA GLN A 107 16.62 15.18 7.44
C GLN A 107 18.12 15.35 7.16
N ALA A 108 18.67 14.56 6.23
CA ALA A 108 20.04 14.68 5.75
C ALA A 108 20.24 15.84 4.76
N ASN A 109 19.19 16.59 4.42
CA ASN A 109 19.18 17.65 3.42
C ASN A 109 19.71 17.17 2.06
N GLN A 110 19.32 15.96 1.66
CA GLN A 110 19.63 15.47 0.32
C GLN A 110 18.89 16.29 -0.74
N THR A 111 19.44 16.31 -1.96
CA THR A 111 18.89 17.01 -3.12
C THR A 111 19.26 16.24 -4.37
N ASN A 112 18.43 16.29 -5.42
CA ASN A 112 18.64 15.54 -6.67
C ASN A 112 18.77 14.03 -6.42
N THR A 113 17.89 13.51 -5.57
CA THR A 113 17.74 12.06 -5.34
C THR A 113 16.86 11.44 -6.43
N ASP A 114 16.79 10.11 -6.45
CA ASP A 114 15.85 9.34 -7.28
C ASP A 114 14.46 9.20 -6.63
N TYR A 115 14.16 9.90 -5.54
CA TYR A 115 12.81 9.99 -4.98
C TYR A 115 12.01 11.05 -5.73
N ASP A 116 11.75 10.85 -7.02
CA ASP A 116 11.01 11.81 -7.84
C ASP A 116 9.50 11.76 -7.53
N LEU A 117 8.94 10.56 -7.42
CA LEU A 117 7.54 10.34 -7.03
C LEU A 117 7.45 9.16 -6.06
N VAL A 118 6.62 9.28 -5.02
CA VAL A 118 6.39 8.22 -4.03
C VAL A 118 4.90 7.89 -3.91
N ASP A 119 4.55 6.60 -3.85
CA ASP A 119 3.21 6.12 -3.48
C ASP A 119 3.12 5.92 -1.97
N VAL A 120 2.22 6.64 -1.30
CA VAL A 120 2.07 6.62 0.15
C VAL A 120 0.61 6.40 0.55
N GLY A 121 0.41 5.46 1.48
CA GLY A 121 -0.88 5.23 2.13
C GLY A 121 -1.10 6.16 3.32
N GLY A 122 -2.34 6.20 3.83
CA GLY A 122 -2.74 7.13 4.90
C GLY A 122 -1.88 7.09 6.18
N ASP A 123 -1.54 5.91 6.68
CA ASP A 123 -0.68 5.76 7.87
C ASP A 123 0.77 6.16 7.57
N ASP A 124 1.32 5.74 6.42
CA ASP A 124 2.69 6.10 6.01
C ASP A 124 2.83 7.61 5.79
N LEU A 125 1.83 8.24 5.16
CA LEU A 125 1.77 9.68 4.97
C LEU A 125 1.70 10.42 6.31
N SER A 126 0.86 9.96 7.24
CA SER A 126 0.77 10.49 8.61
C SER A 126 2.11 10.44 9.32
N ALA A 127 2.73 9.26 9.35
CA ALA A 127 4.02 9.04 10.00
C ALA A 127 5.13 9.89 9.36
N LEU A 128 5.12 10.05 8.03
CA LEU A 128 6.03 10.95 7.34
C LEU A 128 5.83 12.40 7.76
N ILE A 129 4.59 12.92 7.69
CA ILE A 129 4.28 14.30 8.04
C ILE A 129 4.65 14.60 9.49
N SER A 130 4.32 13.72 10.45
CA SER A 130 4.67 13.92 11.86
C SER A 130 6.19 13.97 12.09
N ARG A 131 6.99 13.36 11.20
CA ARG A 131 8.47 13.32 11.31
C ARG A 131 9.19 14.43 10.55
N VAL A 132 8.69 14.83 9.38
CA VAL A 132 9.40 15.75 8.47
C VAL A 132 8.57 16.95 8.00
N GLY A 133 7.30 17.03 8.36
CA GLY A 133 6.38 18.07 7.92
C GLY A 133 5.89 17.87 6.48
N GLU A 134 4.77 18.51 6.13
CA GLU A 134 4.22 18.51 4.77
C GLU A 134 5.17 19.20 3.79
N GLU A 135 5.99 20.15 4.25
CA GLU A 135 7.00 20.85 3.45
C GLU A 135 8.12 19.95 2.91
N ALA A 136 8.18 18.69 3.35
CA ALA A 136 9.03 17.69 2.72
C ALA A 136 8.56 17.35 1.29
N PHE A 137 7.30 17.63 0.97
CA PHE A 137 6.69 17.42 -0.34
C PHE A 137 6.42 18.75 -1.05
N VAL A 138 6.41 18.70 -2.38
CA VAL A 138 6.05 19.82 -3.24
C VAL A 138 4.56 20.07 -3.06
N LYS A 139 4.18 21.34 -2.80
CA LYS A 139 2.80 21.77 -2.89
C LYS A 139 2.36 21.64 -4.35
N LEU A 140 1.33 20.83 -4.61
CA LEU A 140 0.91 20.48 -5.95
C LEU A 140 0.36 21.70 -6.70
N ASP A 141 0.70 21.80 -7.99
CA ASP A 141 0.15 22.76 -8.94
C ASP A 141 -0.87 22.03 -9.83
N ASP A 142 -2.16 22.18 -9.53
CA ASP A 142 -3.26 21.55 -10.27
C ASP A 142 -3.23 21.87 -11.77
N SER A 143 -2.62 22.99 -12.19
CA SER A 143 -2.50 23.32 -13.60
C SER A 143 -1.58 22.38 -14.38
N LYS A 144 -0.73 21.62 -13.67
CA LYS A 144 0.12 20.55 -14.21
C LYS A 144 -0.54 19.17 -14.15
N ILE A 145 -1.68 19.03 -13.49
CA ILE A 145 -2.42 17.77 -13.31
C ILE A 145 -3.88 17.97 -13.77
N PRO A 146 -4.13 18.27 -15.06
CA PRO A 146 -5.48 18.50 -15.54
C PRO A 146 -6.47 17.37 -15.22
N ASN A 147 -6.03 16.10 -15.14
CA ASN A 147 -6.90 14.98 -14.79
C ASN A 147 -7.29 14.93 -13.30
N ALA A 148 -6.68 15.73 -12.41
CA ALA A 148 -7.02 15.80 -10.99
C ALA A 148 -8.48 16.26 -10.76
N GLU A 149 -9.04 17.07 -11.67
CA GLU A 149 -10.44 17.54 -11.59
C GLU A 149 -11.48 16.41 -11.61
N ARG A 150 -11.05 15.21 -12.02
CA ARG A 150 -11.89 14.01 -12.10
C ARG A 150 -11.95 13.23 -10.79
N VAL A 151 -11.07 13.53 -9.84
CA VAL A 151 -10.92 12.76 -8.60
C VAL A 151 -11.95 13.23 -7.57
N SER A 152 -12.71 12.27 -7.03
CA SER A 152 -13.84 12.52 -6.13
C SER A 152 -13.47 12.54 -4.64
N ALA A 153 -12.19 12.33 -4.29
CA ALA A 153 -11.71 12.24 -2.92
C ALA A 153 -10.44 13.08 -2.72
N GLU A 154 -10.33 13.68 -1.53
CA GLU A 154 -9.17 14.47 -1.11
C GLU A 154 -8.54 13.83 0.13
N SER A 155 -7.22 14.01 0.30
CA SER A 155 -6.53 13.59 1.51
C SER A 155 -6.92 14.49 2.69
N SER A 156 -7.37 13.91 3.81
CA SER A 156 -7.66 14.65 5.04
C SER A 156 -6.42 15.19 5.77
N LEU A 157 -5.23 14.68 5.44
CA LEU A 157 -3.96 15.07 6.05
C LEU A 157 -3.27 16.20 5.29
N ALA A 158 -2.94 15.95 4.02
CA ALA A 158 -2.12 16.85 3.22
C ALA A 158 -2.73 17.10 1.82
N ALA A 159 -3.98 17.58 1.78
CA ALA A 159 -4.74 17.81 0.54
C ALA A 159 -3.96 18.62 -0.52
N ASP A 160 -3.16 19.60 -0.10
CA ASP A 160 -2.38 20.47 -0.99
C ASP A 160 -1.06 19.82 -1.51
N TYR A 161 -0.67 18.66 -0.99
CA TYR A 161 0.67 18.08 -1.19
C TYR A 161 0.67 16.66 -1.77
N VAL A 162 -0.48 15.99 -1.80
CA VAL A 162 -0.61 14.64 -2.32
C VAL A 162 -1.82 14.51 -3.24
N GLN A 163 -1.70 13.67 -4.26
CA GLN A 163 -2.79 13.37 -5.20
C GLN A 163 -3.30 11.94 -4.95
N PRO A 164 -4.48 11.76 -4.33
CA PRO A 164 -5.16 10.47 -4.30
C PRO A 164 -5.43 9.94 -5.71
N TYR A 165 -5.17 8.64 -5.94
CA TYR A 165 -5.43 8.00 -7.24
C TYR A 165 -6.29 6.73 -7.15
N ARG A 166 -6.31 6.07 -5.99
CA ARG A 166 -7.20 4.93 -5.71
C ARG A 166 -7.61 4.87 -4.24
N GLY A 167 -8.81 4.37 -4.00
CA GLY A 167 -9.26 3.97 -2.67
C GLY A 167 -8.78 2.56 -2.34
N THR A 168 -8.62 2.28 -1.06
CA THR A 168 -8.53 0.92 -0.54
C THR A 168 -9.38 0.79 0.71
N THR A 169 -10.10 -0.32 0.82
CA THR A 169 -11.00 -0.56 1.94
C THR A 169 -11.02 -2.02 2.34
N VAL A 170 -11.26 -2.26 3.62
CA VAL A 170 -11.49 -3.59 4.16
C VAL A 170 -12.99 -3.86 4.17
N ILE A 171 -13.35 -5.07 3.77
CA ILE A 171 -14.71 -5.57 3.68
C ILE A 171 -14.82 -6.89 4.44
N LEU A 172 -16.04 -7.41 4.57
CA LEU A 172 -16.25 -8.81 4.94
C LEU A 172 -16.23 -9.67 3.68
N ALA A 173 -15.24 -10.54 3.56
CA ALA A 173 -15.25 -11.64 2.59
C ALA A 173 -16.01 -12.82 3.22
N TYR A 174 -16.91 -13.45 2.46
CA TYR A 174 -17.73 -14.55 2.96
C TYR A 174 -18.06 -15.58 1.87
N ASP A 175 -18.28 -16.82 2.28
CA ASP A 175 -18.81 -17.85 1.37
C ASP A 175 -20.33 -17.73 1.31
N SER A 176 -20.84 -17.32 0.15
CA SER A 176 -22.28 -17.08 -0.06
C SER A 176 -23.16 -18.34 0.06
N GLU A 177 -22.58 -19.54 -0.03
CA GLU A 177 -23.32 -20.78 0.25
C GLU A 177 -23.55 -20.99 1.76
N ALA A 178 -22.59 -20.54 2.58
CA ALA A 178 -22.67 -20.66 4.04
C ALA A 178 -23.38 -19.45 4.68
N VAL A 179 -23.20 -18.25 4.12
CA VAL A 179 -23.74 -17.00 4.64
C VAL A 179 -24.65 -16.34 3.59
N PRO A 180 -25.92 -16.76 3.49
CA PRO A 180 -26.84 -16.20 2.49
C PRO A 180 -27.28 -14.76 2.81
N ASN A 181 -27.24 -14.36 4.08
CA ASN A 181 -27.55 -13.00 4.55
C ASN A 181 -26.35 -12.50 5.37
N PRO A 182 -25.32 -11.94 4.73
CA PRO A 182 -24.15 -11.46 5.46
C PRO A 182 -24.51 -10.24 6.31
N PRO A 183 -23.83 -10.04 7.45
CA PRO A 183 -24.07 -8.90 8.32
C PRO A 183 -23.67 -7.60 7.62
N THR A 184 -24.44 -6.55 7.91
CA THR A 184 -24.27 -5.21 7.36
C THR A 184 -23.86 -4.18 8.42
N THR A 185 -23.73 -4.59 9.68
CA THR A 185 -23.26 -3.75 10.79
C THR A 185 -22.34 -4.54 11.70
N MET A 186 -21.57 -3.85 12.55
CA MET A 186 -20.74 -4.51 13.58
C MET A 186 -21.59 -5.34 14.56
N ASP A 187 -22.76 -4.85 14.95
CA ASP A 187 -23.66 -5.56 15.87
C ASP A 187 -24.20 -6.85 15.24
N GLU A 188 -24.62 -6.79 13.97
CA GLU A 188 -25.04 -7.98 13.23
C GLU A 188 -23.90 -8.99 13.05
N LEU A 189 -22.68 -8.50 12.82
CA LEU A 189 -21.50 -9.36 12.74
C LEU A 189 -21.23 -10.07 14.07
N VAL A 190 -21.33 -9.35 15.19
CA VAL A 190 -21.16 -9.94 16.53
C VAL A 190 -22.23 -10.98 16.82
N GLU A 191 -23.48 -10.73 16.45
CA GLU A 191 -24.54 -11.72 16.60
C GLU A 191 -24.29 -12.95 15.73
N TRP A 192 -23.88 -12.74 14.47
CA TRP A 192 -23.51 -13.84 13.58
C TRP A 192 -22.36 -14.69 14.15
N MET A 193 -21.34 -14.06 14.75
CA MET A 193 -20.22 -14.77 15.40
C MET A 193 -20.68 -15.60 16.61
N LYS A 194 -21.64 -15.11 17.40
CA LYS A 194 -22.22 -15.86 18.53
C LYS A 194 -22.99 -17.09 18.06
N GLU A 195 -23.73 -16.96 16.97
CA GLU A 195 -24.50 -18.06 16.37
C GLU A 195 -23.59 -19.09 15.67
N ASN A 196 -22.43 -18.65 15.18
CA ASN A 196 -21.48 -19.44 14.39
C ASN A 196 -20.07 -19.42 15.00
N PRO A 197 -19.88 -19.87 16.26
CA PRO A 197 -18.59 -19.81 16.93
C PRO A 197 -17.52 -20.60 16.18
N GLY A 198 -16.35 -20.00 15.99
CA GLY A 198 -15.23 -20.61 15.27
C GLY A 198 -15.29 -20.45 13.75
N ARG A 199 -16.32 -19.78 13.20
CA ARG A 199 -16.51 -19.58 11.76
C ARG A 199 -16.12 -18.18 11.26
N PHE A 200 -15.59 -17.35 12.14
CA PHE A 200 -14.99 -16.05 11.81
C PHE A 200 -13.50 -16.04 12.15
N ALA A 201 -12.66 -15.42 11.33
CA ALA A 201 -11.28 -15.12 11.70
C ALA A 201 -10.84 -13.76 11.16
N TYR A 202 -9.95 -13.09 11.89
CA TYR A 202 -9.13 -11.99 11.37
C TYR A 202 -7.65 -12.28 11.64
N ASN A 203 -6.73 -11.77 10.82
CA ASN A 203 -5.30 -12.02 11.01
C ASN A 203 -4.74 -11.17 12.16
N ALA A 204 -3.64 -11.61 12.78
CA ALA A 204 -2.98 -10.79 13.79
C ALA A 204 -2.63 -9.39 13.19
N PRO A 205 -3.06 -8.27 13.82
CA PRO A 205 -2.92 -6.91 13.29
C PRO A 205 -1.51 -6.55 12.79
N GLY A 206 -0.48 -6.81 13.60
CA GLY A 206 0.92 -6.52 13.24
C GLY A 206 1.47 -7.32 12.03
N THR A 207 0.68 -8.21 11.44
CA THR A 207 1.09 -9.06 10.31
C THR A 207 0.39 -8.73 8.99
N GLY A 208 -0.68 -7.93 9.01
CA GLY A 208 -1.43 -7.60 7.80
C GLY A 208 -2.59 -6.63 8.03
N GLY A 209 -2.80 -5.72 7.06
CA GLY A 209 -3.72 -4.60 7.19
C GLY A 209 -5.21 -4.94 7.34
N ALA A 210 -5.68 -6.13 6.93
CA ALA A 210 -7.10 -6.46 7.02
C ALA A 210 -7.55 -6.71 8.47
N GLY A 211 -6.80 -7.54 9.20
CA GLY A 211 -7.02 -7.76 10.62
C GLY A 211 -6.71 -6.54 11.49
N ASP A 212 -5.70 -5.75 11.10
CA ASP A 212 -5.40 -4.46 11.73
C ASP A 212 -6.55 -3.48 11.59
N SER A 213 -7.08 -3.30 10.37
CA SER A 213 -8.27 -2.48 10.12
C SER A 213 -9.49 -2.95 10.92
N PHE A 214 -9.77 -4.26 10.95
CA PHE A 214 -10.86 -4.81 11.76
C PHE A 214 -10.68 -4.43 13.24
N ALA A 215 -9.52 -4.74 13.83
CA ALA A 215 -9.27 -4.51 15.24
C ALA A 215 -9.32 -3.01 15.59
N ARG A 216 -8.66 -2.16 14.80
CA ARG A 216 -8.67 -0.71 15.01
C ARG A 216 -10.06 -0.13 14.84
N THR A 217 -10.79 -0.50 13.78
CA THR A 217 -12.18 -0.06 13.60
C THR A 217 -13.03 -0.42 14.80
N SER A 218 -12.94 -1.67 15.27
CA SER A 218 -13.69 -2.15 16.43
C SER A 218 -13.38 -1.34 17.69
N VAL A 219 -12.13 -0.95 17.93
CA VAL A 219 -11.75 -0.14 19.09
C VAL A 219 -12.18 1.31 18.92
N TYR A 220 -11.89 1.91 17.77
CA TYR A 220 -12.18 3.33 17.49
C TYR A 220 -13.68 3.63 17.34
N ASN A 221 -14.54 2.62 17.16
CA ASN A 221 -15.99 2.79 17.26
C ASN A 221 -16.46 3.28 18.64
N PHE A 222 -15.64 3.15 19.68
CA PHE A 222 -15.93 3.65 21.03
C PHE A 222 -15.32 5.02 21.31
N LEU A 223 -14.55 5.58 20.36
CA LEU A 223 -13.92 6.89 20.48
C LEU A 223 -14.70 7.95 19.69
N PRO A 224 -14.47 9.25 19.99
CA PRO A 224 -14.92 10.34 19.12
C PRO A 224 -14.37 10.21 17.69
N GLU A 225 -15.11 10.72 16.70
CA GLU A 225 -14.79 10.60 15.28
C GLU A 225 -13.40 11.18 14.94
N GLU A 226 -13.02 12.29 15.57
CA GLU A 226 -11.74 12.97 15.35
C GLU A 226 -10.51 12.12 15.72
N ALA A 227 -10.68 11.10 16.57
CA ALA A 227 -9.59 10.22 16.97
C ALA A 227 -9.04 9.41 15.78
N MET A 228 -9.86 9.10 14.79
CA MET A 228 -9.45 8.28 13.64
C MET A 228 -8.42 8.94 12.74
N THR A 229 -8.27 10.26 12.82
CA THR A 229 -7.36 11.06 11.99
C THR A 229 -6.45 11.92 12.86
N SER A 230 -6.05 11.40 14.02
CA SER A 230 -5.21 12.11 15.00
C SER A 230 -4.16 11.16 15.56
N ASP A 231 -2.93 11.64 15.61
CA ASP A 231 -1.76 10.96 16.21
C ASP A 231 -1.52 11.36 17.67
N ASP A 232 -2.50 12.00 18.33
CA ASP A 232 -2.38 12.41 19.72
C ASP A 232 -2.39 11.18 20.65
N THR A 233 -1.26 10.94 21.32
CA THR A 233 -1.06 9.85 22.30
C THR A 233 -2.09 9.79 23.42
N SER A 234 -2.85 10.87 23.68
CA SER A 234 -3.94 10.85 24.66
C SER A 234 -5.13 9.96 24.25
N TRP A 235 -5.22 9.55 22.98
CA TRP A 235 -6.22 8.57 22.55
C TRP A 235 -5.97 7.17 23.10
N GLU A 236 -4.72 6.82 23.43
CA GLU A 236 -4.37 5.51 23.99
C GLU A 236 -5.10 5.23 25.32
N ASP A 237 -5.27 6.28 26.14
CA ASP A 237 -5.98 6.22 27.43
C ASP A 237 -7.48 5.90 27.28
N GLN A 238 -8.03 5.99 26.06
CA GLN A 238 -9.44 5.78 25.76
C GLN A 238 -9.73 4.43 25.07
N TRP A 239 -8.69 3.65 24.76
CA TRP A 239 -8.85 2.37 24.07
C TRP A 239 -9.48 1.25 24.92
N ASP A 240 -9.53 1.41 26.24
CA ASP A 240 -9.94 0.35 27.17
C ASP A 240 -11.31 -0.28 26.85
N GLU A 241 -12.31 0.53 26.50
CA GLU A 241 -13.65 0.02 26.17
C GLU A 241 -13.62 -0.82 24.88
N GLY A 242 -12.88 -0.38 23.87
CA GLY A 242 -12.70 -1.11 22.63
C GLY A 242 -11.90 -2.40 22.79
N PHE A 243 -10.85 -2.39 23.62
CA PHE A 243 -10.09 -3.61 23.91
C PHE A 243 -10.90 -4.62 24.73
N GLN A 244 -11.78 -4.14 25.62
CA GLN A 244 -12.74 -5.01 26.29
C GLN A 244 -13.70 -5.64 25.25
N PHE A 245 -14.17 -4.89 24.26
CA PHE A 245 -14.97 -5.44 23.16
C PHE A 245 -14.21 -6.55 22.40
N LEU A 246 -12.93 -6.34 22.06
CA LEU A 246 -12.10 -7.36 21.40
C LEU A 246 -11.94 -8.62 22.27
N THR A 247 -11.80 -8.45 23.59
CA THR A 247 -11.77 -9.55 24.56
C THR A 247 -13.08 -10.33 24.57
N ASP A 248 -14.22 -9.63 24.53
CA ASP A 248 -15.55 -10.24 24.60
C ASP A 248 -15.85 -11.11 23.37
N ILE A 249 -15.45 -10.65 22.17
CA ILE A 249 -15.65 -11.40 20.93
C ILE A 249 -14.62 -12.51 20.70
N HIS A 250 -13.49 -12.49 21.42
CA HIS A 250 -12.40 -13.46 21.28
C HIS A 250 -12.91 -14.90 21.29
N GLN A 251 -13.82 -15.22 22.21
CA GLN A 251 -14.39 -16.57 22.38
C GLN A 251 -15.12 -17.15 21.14
N TYR A 252 -15.47 -16.30 20.17
CA TYR A 252 -16.18 -16.70 18.94
C TYR A 252 -15.26 -16.85 17.73
N MET A 253 -13.98 -16.48 17.87
CA MET A 253 -12.99 -16.55 16.79
C MET A 253 -12.68 -17.99 16.39
N TYR A 254 -12.11 -18.16 15.19
CA TYR A 254 -11.64 -19.42 14.66
C TYR A 254 -10.76 -20.18 15.64
N THR A 255 -11.01 -21.48 15.73
CA THR A 255 -10.27 -22.37 16.60
C THR A 255 -9.55 -23.44 15.79
N SER A 256 -8.31 -23.71 16.17
CA SER A 256 -7.52 -24.81 15.62
C SER A 256 -6.86 -25.56 16.77
N GLY A 257 -6.97 -26.89 16.77
CA GLY A 257 -6.41 -27.71 17.85
C GLY A 257 -7.01 -27.46 19.24
N GLY A 258 -8.19 -26.83 19.33
CA GLY A 258 -8.88 -26.53 20.58
C GLY A 258 -8.50 -25.20 21.23
N SER A 259 -7.71 -24.37 20.56
CA SER A 259 -7.38 -22.99 20.97
C SER A 259 -7.79 -22.01 19.87
N ILE A 260 -8.04 -20.76 20.27
CA ILE A 260 -8.30 -19.68 19.32
C ILE A 260 -7.00 -19.33 18.60
N VAL A 261 -7.07 -19.15 17.28
CA VAL A 261 -5.91 -18.85 16.44
C VAL A 261 -6.21 -17.68 15.55
N TYR A 262 -5.36 -16.65 15.63
CA TYR A 262 -5.32 -15.55 14.69
C TYR A 262 -4.35 -15.89 13.55
N PRO A 263 -4.82 -16.05 12.30
CA PRO A 263 -3.94 -16.38 11.19
C PRO A 263 -2.89 -15.29 10.92
N ASN A 264 -1.80 -15.67 10.27
CA ASN A 264 -0.74 -14.73 9.91
C ASN A 264 -1.00 -14.14 8.51
N LYS A 265 -0.93 -12.80 8.39
CA LYS A 265 -1.22 -12.03 7.17
C LYS A 265 -2.65 -12.17 6.63
N ASN A 266 -3.06 -11.25 5.76
CA ASN A 266 -4.38 -11.29 5.10
C ASN A 266 -4.64 -12.58 4.31
N GLN A 267 -3.58 -13.20 3.76
CA GLN A 267 -3.70 -14.46 3.02
C GLN A 267 -4.10 -15.62 3.93
N GLY A 268 -3.63 -15.64 5.19
CA GLY A 268 -3.91 -16.74 6.10
C GLY A 268 -5.41 -16.88 6.42
N THR A 269 -6.12 -15.77 6.62
CA THR A 269 -7.58 -15.79 6.80
C THR A 269 -8.31 -16.15 5.52
N LEU A 270 -7.86 -15.62 4.38
CA LEU A 270 -8.46 -15.90 3.09
C LEU A 270 -8.34 -17.37 2.69
N ASP A 271 -7.20 -17.99 3.00
CA ASP A 271 -6.97 -19.42 2.77
C ASP A 271 -7.92 -20.28 3.60
N LEU A 272 -8.16 -19.93 4.88
CA LEU A 272 -9.14 -20.62 5.72
C LEU A 272 -10.56 -20.50 5.15
N LEU A 273 -10.93 -19.31 4.66
CA LEU A 273 -12.22 -19.06 4.04
C LEU A 273 -12.37 -19.90 2.77
N ASN A 274 -11.37 -19.87 1.89
CA ASN A 274 -11.39 -20.62 0.64
C ASN A 274 -11.44 -22.14 0.89
N GLN A 275 -10.81 -22.63 1.96
CA GLN A 275 -10.86 -24.03 2.40
C GLN A 275 -12.17 -24.42 3.11
N GLY A 276 -13.02 -23.45 3.48
CA GLY A 276 -14.27 -23.68 4.22
C GLY A 276 -14.08 -23.96 5.72
N GLU A 277 -12.89 -23.66 6.25
CA GLU A 277 -12.61 -23.75 7.69
C GLU A 277 -13.34 -22.65 8.46
N ILE A 278 -13.48 -21.48 7.85
CA ILE A 278 -14.31 -20.36 8.29
C ILE A 278 -15.29 -19.98 7.17
N ASP A 279 -16.33 -19.23 7.51
CA ASP A 279 -17.34 -18.77 6.54
C ASP A 279 -17.22 -17.27 6.25
N MET A 280 -16.46 -16.54 7.06
CA MET A 280 -16.30 -15.09 6.92
C MET A 280 -15.00 -14.56 7.54
N CYS A 281 -14.40 -13.55 6.92
CA CYS A 281 -13.24 -12.82 7.46
C CYS A 281 -13.18 -11.38 6.94
N PRO A 282 -12.56 -10.43 7.67
CA PRO A 282 -12.21 -9.15 7.08
C PRO A 282 -11.06 -9.36 6.08
N ASN A 283 -11.15 -8.72 4.91
CA ASN A 283 -10.08 -8.70 3.92
C ASN A 283 -10.14 -7.44 3.06
N TRP A 284 -9.03 -7.11 2.40
CA TRP A 284 -9.02 -6.01 1.44
C TRP A 284 -9.85 -6.39 0.22
N ALA A 285 -10.71 -5.47 -0.23
CA ALA A 285 -11.61 -5.71 -1.35
C ALA A 285 -10.84 -6.06 -2.63
N ASP A 286 -9.77 -5.32 -2.92
CA ASP A 286 -8.90 -5.53 -4.08
C ASP A 286 -8.34 -6.96 -4.13
N MET A 287 -7.81 -7.44 -2.99
CA MET A 287 -7.24 -8.77 -2.84
C MET A 287 -8.27 -9.89 -3.05
N VAL A 288 -9.49 -9.76 -2.54
CA VAL A 288 -10.54 -10.78 -2.73
C VAL A 288 -11.00 -10.81 -4.18
N LEU A 289 -11.20 -9.64 -4.77
CA LEU A 289 -11.71 -9.53 -6.13
C LEU A 289 -10.70 -10.01 -7.16
N SER A 290 -9.42 -9.63 -7.03
CA SER A 290 -8.37 -10.07 -7.95
C SER A 290 -8.14 -11.58 -7.86
N GLN A 291 -8.03 -12.15 -6.64
CA GLN A 291 -7.81 -13.58 -6.46
C GLN A 291 -9.00 -14.43 -6.95
N ARG A 292 -10.23 -13.91 -6.83
CA ARG A 292 -11.41 -14.56 -7.41
C ARG A 292 -11.40 -14.48 -8.94
N ALA A 293 -11.05 -13.34 -9.53
CA ALA A 293 -10.92 -13.18 -10.98
C ALA A 293 -9.88 -14.16 -11.57
N ASP A 294 -8.77 -14.37 -10.85
CA ASP A 294 -7.71 -15.32 -11.23
C ASP A 294 -8.08 -16.80 -10.97
N GLY A 295 -9.26 -17.06 -10.40
CA GLY A 295 -9.74 -18.41 -10.09
C GLY A 295 -9.03 -19.09 -8.91
N THR A 296 -8.29 -18.33 -8.10
CA THR A 296 -7.63 -18.84 -6.89
C THR A 296 -8.58 -18.91 -5.70
N LEU A 297 -9.62 -18.06 -5.67
CA LEU A 297 -10.78 -18.18 -4.77
C LEU A 297 -11.97 -18.81 -5.48
N LYS A 298 -12.81 -19.52 -4.73
CA LYS A 298 -14.10 -20.00 -5.22
C LYS A 298 -15.00 -18.84 -5.66
N ASP A 299 -15.80 -19.08 -6.70
CA ASP A 299 -16.82 -18.14 -7.19
C ASP A 299 -17.89 -17.79 -6.14
N THR A 300 -18.06 -18.66 -5.14
CA THR A 300 -19.00 -18.47 -4.02
C THR A 300 -18.48 -17.46 -3.00
N ILE A 301 -17.19 -17.12 -3.02
CA ILE A 301 -16.64 -16.05 -2.18
C ILE A 301 -17.10 -14.69 -2.70
N LYS A 302 -17.85 -14.00 -1.85
CA LYS A 302 -18.40 -12.66 -2.11
C LYS A 302 -17.89 -11.68 -1.06
N ILE A 303 -18.10 -10.40 -1.33
CA ILE A 303 -17.73 -9.32 -0.43
C ILE A 303 -18.98 -8.56 0.00
N THR A 304 -19.00 -8.06 1.24
CA THR A 304 -19.97 -7.06 1.69
C THR A 304 -19.28 -5.98 2.50
N GLN A 305 -19.74 -4.74 2.32
CA GLN A 305 -19.39 -3.62 3.18
C GLN A 305 -20.36 -3.61 4.39
N ILE A 306 -19.88 -3.16 5.54
CA ILE A 306 -20.71 -2.90 6.73
C ILE A 306 -20.84 -1.39 6.97
N ASP A 307 -21.80 -0.98 7.79
CA ASP A 307 -22.01 0.39 8.24
C ASP A 307 -21.97 0.48 9.78
N PRO A 308 -21.11 1.33 10.37
CA PRO A 308 -20.01 2.05 9.73
C PRO A 308 -18.98 1.11 9.08
N ALA A 309 -18.37 1.54 7.98
CA ALA A 309 -17.36 0.75 7.27
C ALA A 309 -16.15 0.42 8.14
N PHE A 310 -15.42 -0.64 7.77
CA PHE A 310 -14.05 -0.79 8.26
C PHE A 310 -13.17 0.33 7.74
N THR A 311 -12.09 0.58 8.46
CA THR A 311 -11.13 1.60 8.09
C THR A 311 -10.40 1.22 6.81
N GLY A 312 -10.25 2.21 5.93
CA GLY A 312 -9.51 2.13 4.69
C GLY A 312 -8.50 3.26 4.60
N SER A 313 -7.92 3.44 3.43
CA SER A 313 -7.06 4.59 3.14
C SER A 313 -7.22 5.05 1.70
N LEU A 314 -6.76 6.26 1.44
CA LEU A 314 -6.45 6.69 0.08
C LEU A 314 -4.98 6.39 -0.18
N GLN A 315 -4.70 5.77 -1.32
CA GLN A 315 -3.34 5.69 -1.83
C GLN A 315 -3.09 6.94 -2.65
N SER A 316 -2.03 7.65 -2.32
CA SER A 316 -1.75 8.98 -2.83
C SER A 316 -0.33 9.09 -3.32
N LEU A 317 -0.16 9.86 -4.39
CA LEU A 317 1.15 10.17 -4.96
C LEU A 317 1.65 11.49 -4.38
N ALA A 318 2.89 11.50 -3.91
CA ALA A 318 3.54 12.71 -3.40
C ALA A 318 4.86 12.94 -4.13
N ILE A 319 5.21 14.21 -4.36
CA ILE A 319 6.47 14.62 -4.99
C ILE A 319 7.41 15.13 -3.88
N PRO A 320 8.47 14.41 -3.50
CA PRO A 320 9.43 14.92 -2.53
C PRO A 320 10.19 16.15 -3.05
N THR A 321 10.40 17.15 -2.19
CA THR A 321 11.14 18.40 -2.54
C THR A 321 12.63 18.19 -2.89
N PHE A 322 13.12 16.97 -2.71
CA PHE A 322 14.50 16.56 -2.91
C PHE A 322 14.68 15.53 -4.05
N GLY A 323 13.62 15.24 -4.81
CA GLY A 323 13.70 14.53 -6.08
C GLY A 323 14.52 15.29 -7.14
N SER A 324 14.84 14.63 -8.23
CA SER A 324 15.60 15.17 -9.36
C SER A 324 14.73 15.59 -10.55
N ASN A 325 13.51 15.06 -10.67
CA ASN A 325 12.63 15.28 -11.81
C ASN A 325 11.16 15.55 -11.42
N GLU A 326 10.89 16.75 -10.90
CA GLU A 326 9.55 17.21 -10.53
C GLU A 326 8.56 17.22 -11.70
N ASP A 327 8.96 17.70 -12.89
CA ASP A 327 8.06 17.79 -14.05
C ASP A 327 7.68 16.39 -14.58
N GLY A 328 8.60 15.43 -14.54
CA GLY A 328 8.31 14.02 -14.84
C GLY A 328 7.37 13.39 -13.81
N ALA A 329 7.51 13.77 -12.53
CA ALA A 329 6.61 13.32 -11.47
C ALA A 329 5.18 13.85 -11.69
N TYR A 330 5.01 15.13 -12.03
CA TYR A 330 3.71 15.68 -12.43
C TYR A 330 3.10 14.95 -13.63
N ALA A 331 3.91 14.67 -14.66
CA ALA A 331 3.46 13.92 -15.84
C ALA A 331 2.94 12.52 -15.48
N PHE A 332 3.63 11.81 -14.58
CA PHE A 332 3.19 10.50 -14.11
C PHE A 332 1.91 10.58 -13.26
N ILE A 333 1.78 11.59 -12.37
CA ILE A 333 0.55 11.82 -11.61
C ILE A 333 -0.64 12.06 -12.54
N ASP A 334 -0.49 12.94 -13.54
CA ASP A 334 -1.57 13.24 -14.49
C ASP A 334 -1.95 12.00 -15.32
N TYR A 335 -0.96 11.22 -15.77
CA TYR A 335 -1.17 9.94 -16.44
C TYR A 335 -1.95 8.94 -15.57
N MET A 336 -1.61 8.82 -14.28
CA MET A 336 -2.25 7.87 -13.35
C MET A 336 -3.75 8.08 -13.20
N LEU A 337 -4.26 9.27 -13.57
CA LEU A 337 -5.66 9.65 -13.49
C LEU A 337 -6.41 9.55 -14.84
N THR A 338 -5.73 9.08 -15.90
CA THR A 338 -6.34 8.82 -17.21
C THR A 338 -7.21 7.57 -17.19
N ASP A 339 -8.16 7.47 -18.15
CA ASP A 339 -9.01 6.30 -18.31
C ASP A 339 -8.19 5.01 -18.53
N SER A 340 -7.09 5.07 -19.29
CA SER A 340 -6.24 3.89 -19.55
C SER A 340 -5.49 3.41 -18.32
N ALA A 341 -4.87 4.31 -17.56
CA ALA A 341 -4.17 3.95 -16.33
C ALA A 341 -5.15 3.40 -15.28
N GLN A 342 -6.32 4.02 -15.14
CA GLN A 342 -7.35 3.55 -14.21
C GLN A 342 -7.97 2.22 -14.65
N GLU A 343 -8.09 1.96 -15.96
CA GLU A 343 -8.48 0.64 -16.46
C GLU A 343 -7.46 -0.45 -16.11
N ILE A 344 -6.15 -0.16 -16.23
CA ILE A 344 -5.08 -1.08 -15.79
C ILE A 344 -5.20 -1.35 -14.29
N LEU A 345 -5.37 -0.31 -13.48
CA LEU A 345 -5.54 -0.43 -12.02
C LEU A 345 -6.75 -1.31 -11.65
N VAL A 346 -7.88 -1.15 -12.32
CA VAL A 346 -9.07 -1.98 -12.09
C VAL A 346 -8.82 -3.42 -12.56
N LYS A 347 -8.30 -3.62 -13.77
CA LYS A 347 -8.20 -4.96 -14.36
C LYS A 347 -7.11 -5.83 -13.75
N GLU A 348 -5.99 -5.23 -13.34
CA GLU A 348 -4.83 -5.97 -12.84
C GLU A 348 -4.84 -6.13 -11.30
N MET A 349 -5.55 -5.26 -10.57
CA MET A 349 -5.61 -5.36 -9.11
C MET A 349 -6.97 -5.07 -8.48
N ALA A 350 -8.05 -4.95 -9.24
CA ALA A 350 -9.36 -4.58 -8.71
C ALA A 350 -9.30 -3.29 -7.85
N ALA A 351 -8.45 -2.34 -8.24
CA ALA A 351 -8.34 -1.06 -7.54
C ALA A 351 -9.71 -0.37 -7.50
N ILE A 352 -9.98 0.35 -6.41
CA ILE A 352 -11.19 1.13 -6.26
C ILE A 352 -10.91 2.51 -6.87
N PRO A 353 -11.45 2.82 -8.06
CA PRO A 353 -11.15 4.07 -8.75
C PRO A 353 -11.75 5.25 -7.99
N LEU A 354 -11.02 6.36 -7.97
CA LEU A 354 -11.51 7.63 -7.42
C LEU A 354 -11.99 8.59 -8.50
N VAL A 355 -11.80 8.22 -9.77
CA VAL A 355 -12.25 8.96 -10.95
C VAL A 355 -13.62 8.49 -11.43
N ASP A 356 -14.27 9.28 -12.29
CA ASP A 356 -15.44 8.82 -13.06
C ASP A 356 -15.06 7.60 -13.93
N THR A 357 -15.76 6.49 -13.70
CA THR A 357 -15.56 5.20 -14.37
C THR A 357 -16.43 5.02 -15.60
N SER A 358 -17.22 6.02 -16.00
CA SER A 358 -18.17 5.90 -17.12
C SER A 358 -17.53 5.49 -18.46
N ASN A 359 -16.23 5.75 -18.64
CA ASN A 359 -15.44 5.38 -19.82
C ASN A 359 -14.49 4.20 -19.61
N ILE A 360 -14.48 3.58 -18.43
CA ILE A 360 -13.58 2.47 -18.07
C ILE A 360 -14.32 1.15 -18.26
N ASP A 361 -13.68 0.16 -18.87
CA ASP A 361 -14.24 -1.19 -18.96
C ASP A 361 -14.17 -1.92 -17.61
N MET A 362 -15.28 -1.88 -16.87
CA MET A 362 -15.44 -2.52 -15.56
C MET A 362 -15.93 -3.98 -15.62
N THR A 363 -15.96 -4.61 -16.81
CA THR A 363 -16.50 -5.97 -16.98
C THR A 363 -15.78 -6.96 -16.09
N GLY A 364 -16.51 -7.67 -15.23
CA GLY A 364 -15.97 -8.64 -14.27
C GLY A 364 -15.53 -8.06 -12.91
N TYR A 365 -15.58 -6.73 -12.77
CA TYR A 365 -15.25 -5.99 -11.55
C TYR A 365 -16.43 -5.16 -11.04
N GLU A 366 -17.67 -5.57 -11.31
CA GLU A 366 -18.88 -4.87 -10.91
C GLU A 366 -19.02 -4.76 -9.39
N ASP A 367 -18.44 -5.71 -8.64
CA ASP A 367 -18.39 -5.67 -7.18
C ASP A 367 -17.61 -4.45 -6.65
N VAL A 368 -16.62 -3.93 -7.41
CA VAL A 368 -15.92 -2.68 -7.05
C VAL A 368 -16.88 -1.50 -7.10
N MET A 369 -17.76 -1.44 -8.10
CA MET A 369 -18.73 -0.35 -8.29
C MET A 369 -19.83 -0.35 -7.23
N ASN A 370 -20.06 -1.49 -6.57
CA ASN A 370 -21.05 -1.60 -5.50
C ASN A 370 -20.52 -1.12 -4.14
N LEU A 371 -19.21 -0.84 -4.03
CA LEU A 371 -18.64 -0.27 -2.81
C LEU A 371 -18.98 1.22 -2.72
N ASP A 372 -19.53 1.62 -1.58
CA ASP A 372 -19.80 3.03 -1.32
C ASP A 372 -18.53 3.71 -0.82
N VAL A 373 -17.79 4.29 -1.78
CA VAL A 373 -16.55 5.04 -1.52
C VAL A 373 -16.77 6.26 -0.62
N SER A 374 -17.98 6.83 -0.60
CA SER A 374 -18.29 8.00 0.23
C SER A 374 -18.40 7.66 1.71
N ASN A 375 -18.59 6.39 2.04
CA ASN A 375 -18.63 5.87 3.42
C ASN A 375 -17.28 5.29 3.87
N PHE A 376 -16.21 5.41 3.09
CA PHE A 376 -14.91 4.91 3.51
C PHE A 376 -14.40 5.71 4.70
N ARG A 377 -14.06 4.99 5.77
CA ARG A 377 -13.46 5.60 6.96
C ARG A 377 -11.97 5.63 6.78
N ILE A 378 -11.45 6.80 6.41
CA ILE A 378 -10.00 7.01 6.33
C ILE A 378 -9.45 7.05 7.76
N MET A 379 -8.56 6.12 8.07
CA MET A 379 -7.81 6.15 9.32
C MET A 379 -6.39 6.65 9.07
N SER A 380 -5.94 7.52 9.95
CA SER A 380 -4.60 8.07 9.96
C SER A 380 -4.21 8.41 11.39
N ILE A 381 -3.52 7.49 12.05
CA ILE A 381 -3.22 7.58 13.48
C ILE A 381 -1.70 7.59 13.76
N GLY A 382 -0.88 7.69 12.73
CA GLY A 382 0.58 7.77 12.83
C GLY A 382 1.18 6.63 13.66
N ASP A 383 2.05 6.98 14.61
CA ASP A 383 2.76 6.02 15.47
C ASP A 383 1.82 5.27 16.43
N LEU A 384 0.60 5.78 16.70
CA LEU A 384 -0.38 5.08 17.53
C LEU A 384 -0.76 3.71 16.97
N GLY A 385 -0.64 3.50 15.65
CA GLY A 385 -0.83 2.18 15.04
C GLY A 385 0.18 1.14 15.54
N THR A 386 1.41 1.56 15.83
CA THR A 386 2.44 0.68 16.42
C THR A 386 2.08 0.32 17.86
N ASP A 387 1.67 1.31 18.65
CA ASP A 387 1.30 1.11 20.05
C ASP A 387 0.02 0.28 20.19
N PHE A 388 -0.95 0.49 19.29
CA PHE A 388 -2.16 -0.32 19.18
C PHE A 388 -1.81 -1.79 18.97
N ASN A 389 -0.93 -2.08 18.01
CA ASN A 389 -0.52 -3.44 17.70
C ASN A 389 0.24 -4.10 18.84
N ALA A 390 1.12 -3.37 19.52
CA ALA A 390 1.81 -3.86 20.70
C ALA A 390 0.84 -4.19 21.85
N ARG A 391 -0.18 -3.35 22.06
CA ARG A 391 -1.23 -3.59 23.05
C ARG A 391 -2.06 -4.81 22.67
N TRP A 392 -2.49 -4.92 21.42
CA TRP A 392 -3.24 -6.08 20.89
C TRP A 392 -2.48 -7.38 21.10
N ASP A 393 -1.18 -7.41 20.77
CA ASP A 393 -0.33 -8.59 20.98
C ASP A 393 -0.29 -9.01 22.44
N SER A 394 -0.27 -8.05 23.37
CA SER A 394 -0.17 -8.31 24.80
C SER A 394 -1.49 -8.73 25.46
N GLU A 395 -2.62 -8.14 25.04
CA GLU A 395 -3.92 -8.29 25.70
C GLU A 395 -4.85 -9.27 24.99
N ILE A 396 -4.83 -9.32 23.66
CA ILE A 396 -5.73 -10.14 22.85
C ILE A 396 -5.01 -11.36 22.28
N GLY A 397 -3.82 -11.15 21.70
CA GLY A 397 -3.01 -12.22 21.12
C GLY A 397 -2.55 -13.29 22.12
N THR A 398 -2.62 -13.00 23.43
CA THR A 398 -2.28 -13.94 24.52
C THR A 398 -3.49 -14.65 25.14
N LEU A 399 -4.71 -14.30 24.73
CA LEU A 399 -5.93 -15.01 25.13
C LEU A 399 -5.95 -16.38 24.43
N GLY A 400 -6.18 -17.44 25.20
CA GLY A 400 -5.90 -18.84 24.82
C GLY A 400 -7.05 -19.62 24.18
#